data_AF-A0A9P6RXP7-F1
#
_entry.id   AF-A0A9P6RXP7-F1
#
_cell.length_a   1.000
_cell.length_b   1.000
_cell.length_c   1.000
_cell.angle_alpha   90.00
_cell.angle_beta   90.00
_cell.angle_gamma   90.00
#
_symmetry.space_group_name_H-M   'P 1'
#
loop_
_entity.id
_entity.type
_entity.pdbx_description
1 polymer ?
#
loop_
_entity_poly.entity_id
_entity_poly.type
_entity_poly.pdbx_seq_one_letter_code
_entity_poly.pdbx_strand_id
1 'polypeptide(L)'
;MSYFDNGFSGLYGAHFGLYYGSIQELGSEAIQDKWLPPADTFEVPGCFALTELGHGSNTKGIETEAYWNIKEGCYIVNTPNTTAQK
;
A
#
# COMPACT_ATOMS: atom_id res chain seq x y z
N MET A 1 -12.58 19.02 -4.59
CA MET A 1 -12.81 18.24 -3.34
C MET A 1 -12.12 18.88 -2.16
N SER A 2 -10.80 19.11 -2.18
CA SER A 2 -10.05 19.69 -1.04
C SER A 2 -10.52 21.07 -0.60
N TYR A 3 -11.03 21.89 -1.54
CA TYR A 3 -11.62 23.19 -1.21
C TYR A 3 -12.81 23.11 -0.23
N PHE A 4 -13.54 21.98 -0.21
CA PHE A 4 -14.74 21.81 0.61
C PHE A 4 -14.51 20.84 1.77
N ASP A 5 -13.80 19.73 1.55
CA ASP A 5 -13.49 18.73 2.57
C ASP A 5 -12.10 18.10 2.33
N ASN A 6 -11.17 18.42 3.23
CA ASN A 6 -9.81 17.89 3.19
C ASN A 6 -9.72 16.44 3.70
N GLY A 7 -10.59 16.03 4.62
CA GLY A 7 -10.61 14.66 5.14
C GLY A 7 -11.03 13.67 4.06
N PHE A 8 -12.11 13.97 3.34
CA PHE A 8 -12.53 13.17 2.20
C PHE A 8 -11.46 13.13 1.10
N SER A 9 -10.81 14.26 0.84
CA SER A 9 -9.72 14.33 -0.14
C SER A 9 -8.53 13.45 0.24
N GLY A 10 -8.19 13.36 1.53
CA GLY A 10 -7.13 12.48 2.02
C GLY A 10 -7.45 10.99 1.83
N LEU A 11 -8.68 10.58 2.17
CA LEU A 11 -9.14 9.21 1.96
C LEU A 11 -9.14 8.85 0.47
N TYR A 12 -9.70 9.71 -0.37
CA TYR A 12 -9.74 9.50 -1.82
C TYR A 12 -8.33 9.44 -2.42
N GLY A 13 -7.43 10.33 -1.97
CA GLY A 13 -6.03 10.35 -2.42
C GLY A 13 -5.25 9.10 -2.01
N ALA A 14 -5.45 8.60 -0.78
CA ALA A 14 -4.81 7.36 -0.33
C ALA A 14 -5.29 6.15 -1.15
N HIS A 15 -6.60 6.08 -1.43
CA HIS A 15 -7.18 4.96 -2.15
C HIS A 15 -6.91 5.01 -3.66
N PHE A 16 -7.40 6.03 -4.36
CA PHE A 16 -7.30 6.11 -5.82
C PHE A 16 -5.94 6.63 -6.30
N GLY A 17 -5.30 7.49 -5.51
CA GLY A 17 -3.99 8.04 -5.87
C GLY A 17 -2.87 7.04 -5.62
N LEU A 18 -2.75 6.56 -4.38
CA LEU A 18 -1.59 5.75 -3.98
C LEU A 18 -1.84 4.24 -4.13
N TYR A 19 -2.90 3.70 -3.54
CA TYR A 19 -3.19 2.26 -3.60
C TYR A 19 -3.53 1.80 -5.02
N TYR A 20 -4.58 2.36 -5.63
CA TYR A 20 -5.03 2.02 -6.98
C TYR A 20 -3.93 2.34 -8.01
N GLY A 21 -3.35 3.53 -7.94
CA GLY A 21 -2.26 3.95 -8.83
C GLY A 21 -1.03 3.04 -8.78
N SER A 22 -0.64 2.56 -7.59
CA SER A 22 0.49 1.61 -7.48
C SER A 22 0.20 0.27 -8.17
N ILE A 23 -1.03 -0.23 -8.08
CA ILE A 23 -1.45 -1.46 -8.76
C ILE A 23 -1.44 -1.25 -10.27
N GLN A 24 -1.96 -0.11 -10.75
CA GLN A 24 -2.02 0.22 -12.17
C GLN A 24 -0.64 0.39 -12.80
N GLU A 25 0.29 1.06 -12.12
CA GLU A 25 1.62 1.38 -12.68
C GLU A 25 2.63 0.23 -12.53
N LEU A 26 2.54 -0.57 -11.45
CA LEU A 26 3.55 -1.58 -11.11
C LEU A 26 3.04 -3.02 -11.19
N GLY A 27 1.71 -3.23 -11.18
CA GLY A 27 1.10 -4.55 -11.25
C GLY A 27 1.17 -5.15 -12.66
N SER A 28 1.34 -6.47 -12.74
CA SER A 28 1.13 -7.20 -14.00
C SER A 28 -0.36 -7.18 -14.41
N GLU A 29 -0.67 -7.49 -15.66
CA GLU A 29 -2.05 -7.57 -16.16
C GLU A 29 -2.95 -8.43 -15.25
N ALA A 30 -2.48 -9.61 -14.84
CA ALA A 30 -3.23 -10.49 -13.93
C ALA A 30 -3.46 -9.88 -12.53
N ILE A 31 -2.56 -9.02 -12.05
CA ILE A 31 -2.74 -8.28 -10.79
C ILE A 31 -3.76 -7.15 -11.00
N GLN A 32 -3.67 -6.42 -12.11
CA GLN A 32 -4.58 -5.32 -12.43
C GLN A 32 -6.02 -5.82 -12.60
N ASP A 33 -6.23 -6.86 -13.41
CA ASP A 33 -7.55 -7.46 -13.65
C ASP A 33 -8.21 -7.97 -12.37
N LYS A 34 -7.39 -8.47 -11.43
CA LYS A 34 -7.89 -8.99 -10.16
C LYS A 34 -8.29 -7.87 -9.19
N TRP A 35 -7.52 -6.79 -9.12
CA TRP A 35 -7.62 -5.83 -8.01
C TRP A 35 -8.15 -4.45 -8.39
N LEU A 36 -8.01 -4.00 -9.64
CA LEU A 36 -8.54 -2.70 -10.04
C LEU A 36 -10.08 -2.66 -10.05
N PRO A 37 -10.81 -3.66 -10.58
CA PRO A 37 -12.28 -3.62 -10.56
C PRO A 37 -12.90 -3.48 -9.15
N PRO A 38 -12.52 -4.30 -8.14
CA PRO A 38 -13.07 -4.14 -6.79
C PRO A 38 -12.53 -2.91 -6.04
N ALA A 39 -11.36 -2.36 -6.43
CA ALA A 39 -10.89 -1.08 -5.92
C ALA A 39 -11.72 0.08 -6.51
N ASP A 40 -12.05 0.04 -7.80
CA ASP A 40 -12.83 1.09 -8.48
C ASP A 40 -14.25 1.25 -7.90
N THR A 41 -14.89 0.13 -7.55
CA THR A 41 -16.21 0.12 -6.87
C THR A 41 -16.12 0.32 -5.37
N PHE A 42 -14.91 0.46 -4.81
CA PHE A 42 -14.65 0.58 -3.37
C PHE A 42 -15.09 -0.63 -2.53
N GLU A 43 -15.31 -1.80 -3.17
CA GLU A 43 -15.55 -3.07 -2.47
C GLU A 43 -14.32 -3.53 -1.68
N VAL A 44 -13.13 -3.22 -2.19
CA VAL A 44 -11.85 -3.42 -1.50
C VAL A 44 -11.20 -2.06 -1.28
N PRO A 45 -11.51 -1.36 -0.18
CA PRO A 45 -10.79 -0.15 0.18
C PRO A 45 -9.33 -0.50 0.52
N GLY A 46 -8.43 0.38 0.10
CA GLY A 46 -6.99 0.18 0.20
C GLY A 46 -6.26 1.46 0.56
N CYS A 47 -5.04 1.29 1.07
CA CYS A 47 -4.15 2.36 1.50
C CYS A 47 -2.71 2.07 1.04
N PHE A 48 -1.79 2.99 1.37
CA PHE A 48 -0.39 2.88 1.00
C PHE A 48 0.51 2.98 2.23
N ALA A 49 0.88 1.83 2.77
CA ALA A 49 1.66 1.69 4.01
C ALA A 49 3.18 1.72 3.73
N LEU A 50 3.70 2.89 3.37
CA LEU A 50 5.13 3.09 3.11
C LEU A 50 5.89 3.52 4.38
N THR A 51 5.50 4.66 4.94
CA THR A 51 6.12 5.29 6.12
C THR A 51 6.19 4.30 7.28
N GLU A 52 7.27 4.39 8.05
CA GLU A 52 7.45 3.69 9.33
C GLU A 52 7.73 4.71 10.43
N LEU A 53 7.52 4.32 11.69
CA LEU A 53 7.76 5.18 12.86
C LEU A 53 9.18 5.76 12.87
N GLY A 54 10.18 4.97 12.45
CA GLY A 54 11.58 5.40 12.31
C GLY A 54 11.93 6.04 10.97
N HIS A 55 11.11 5.87 9.93
CA HIS A 55 11.46 6.20 8.55
C HIS A 55 10.32 6.86 7.76
N GLY A 56 10.42 8.17 7.55
CA GLY A 56 9.55 8.93 6.63
C GLY A 56 10.30 9.39 5.37
N SER A 57 11.24 10.31 5.54
CA SER A 57 11.99 10.89 4.40
C SER A 57 13.00 9.92 3.78
N ASN A 58 13.62 9.04 4.58
CA ASN A 58 14.58 8.05 4.11
C ASN A 58 13.91 6.69 3.88
N THR A 59 13.21 6.56 2.76
CA THR A 59 12.48 5.33 2.38
C THR A 59 13.41 4.16 2.07
N LYS A 60 14.68 4.40 1.74
CA LYS A 60 15.67 3.32 1.55
C LYS A 60 16.05 2.64 2.86
N GLY A 61 15.77 3.28 3.99
CA GLY A 61 16.10 2.77 5.32
C GLY A 61 14.98 1.98 5.98
N ILE A 62 13.85 1.71 5.30
CA ILE A 62 12.75 0.95 5.91
C ILE A 62 13.22 -0.40 6.44
N GLU A 63 12.63 -0.79 7.56
CA GLU A 63 13.00 -1.97 8.34
C GLU A 63 12.02 -3.12 8.16
N THR A 64 10.82 -2.89 7.59
CA THR A 64 9.88 -3.97 7.27
C THR A 64 10.51 -4.94 6.27
N GLU A 65 10.51 -6.21 6.60
CA GLU A 65 11.12 -7.26 5.80
C GLU A 65 10.05 -8.04 5.03
N ALA A 66 10.36 -8.43 3.79
CA ALA A 66 9.57 -9.38 3.03
C ALA A 66 10.49 -10.48 2.48
N TYR A 67 10.29 -11.72 2.94
CA TYR A 67 11.11 -12.86 2.52
C TYR A 67 10.25 -14.02 2.01
N TRP A 68 10.75 -14.72 1.00
CA TRP A 68 10.04 -15.84 0.38
C TRP A 68 10.16 -17.11 1.23
N ASN A 69 9.02 -17.67 1.64
CA ASN A 69 8.94 -18.97 2.29
C ASN A 69 8.71 -20.07 1.24
N ILE A 70 9.75 -20.86 0.96
CA ILE A 70 9.71 -21.95 -0.04
C ILE A 70 8.70 -23.05 0.35
N LYS A 71 8.52 -23.32 1.64
CA LYS A 71 7.62 -24.39 2.10
C LYS A 71 6.15 -24.03 1.90
N GLU A 72 5.82 -22.75 2.08
CA GLU A 72 4.44 -22.25 2.00
C GLU A 72 4.12 -21.61 0.64
N GLY A 73 5.13 -21.33 -0.17
CA GLY A 73 4.95 -20.70 -1.48
C GLY A 73 4.41 -19.26 -1.38
N CYS A 74 4.82 -18.52 -0.34
CA CYS A 74 4.34 -17.17 -0.06
C CYS A 74 5.46 -16.24 0.43
N TYR A 75 5.21 -14.94 0.41
CA TYR A 75 6.05 -13.98 1.12
C TYR A 75 5.57 -13.85 2.57
N ILE A 76 6.50 -13.89 3.52
CA ILE A 76 6.25 -13.49 4.90
C ILE A 76 6.64 -12.01 5.02
N VAL A 77 5.68 -11.18 5.42
CA VAL A 77 5.88 -9.76 5.73
C VAL A 77 6.04 -9.61 7.23
N ASN A 78 7.17 -9.08 7.69
CA ASN A 78 7.54 -9.00 9.11
C ASN A 78 7.89 -7.58 9.52
N THR A 79 7.38 -7.16 10.68
CA THR A 79 7.73 -5.91 11.35
C THR A 79 8.66 -6.28 12.52
N PRO A 80 9.99 -6.21 12.36
CA PRO A 80 10.94 -6.82 13.31
C PRO A 80 11.05 -6.08 14.65
N ASN A 81 10.67 -4.80 14.69
CA ASN A 81 10.79 -3.95 15.86
C ASN A 81 9.74 -2.82 15.82
N THR A 82 9.69 -1.99 16.87
CA THR A 82 8.71 -0.90 16.97
C THR A 82 8.97 0.24 15.98
N THR A 83 10.22 0.50 15.61
CA THR A 83 10.54 1.58 14.65
C THR A 83 10.09 1.25 13.22
N ALA A 84 9.95 -0.03 12.90
CA ALA A 84 9.43 -0.55 11.64
C ALA A 84 7.89 -0.50 11.53
N GLN A 85 7.16 -0.10 12.58
CA GLN A 85 5.69 -0.03 12.52
C GLN A 85 5.25 1.01 11.50
N LYS A 86 4.28 0.65 10.66
CA LYS A 86 3.67 1.53 9.66
C LYS A 86 2.81 2.63 10.29
#